data_AF-A0A0M3JG79-F1
#
_entry.id   AF-A0A0M3JG79-F1
#
_cell.length_a   1.000
_cell.length_b   1.000
_cell.length_c   1.000
_cell.angle_alpha   90.00
_cell.angle_beta   90.00
_cell.angle_gamma   90.00
#
_symmetry.space_group_name_H-M   'P 1'
#
loop_
_entity.id
_entity.type
_entity.pdbx_description
1 polymer ?
#
loop_
_entity_poly.entity_id
_entity_poly.type
_entity_poly.pdbx_seq_one_letter_code
_entity_poly.pdbx_strand_id
1 'polypeptide(L)'
;MLQCLNKAFKLDPTNPQLHVAAAKYLHFYANAHFEGTVGELAHQLTDILFPDSKSASDLNAKFKSDHLNSLPHRLAVAEVNILLDAKSADLTKNWLLKSLDDDKLHGVTLKTAEQLYNGILYGKFGVWTADEVSARMS
;
A
#
# COMPACT_ATOMS: atom_id res chain seq x y z
N MET A 1 9.21 0.59 15.18
CA MET A 1 8.60 0.89 13.87
C MET A 1 8.66 2.38 13.53
N LEU A 2 8.06 3.27 14.33
CA LEU A 2 8.09 4.75 14.14
C LEU A 2 9.47 5.34 13.82
N GLN A 3 10.51 4.98 14.57
CA GLN A 3 11.87 5.46 14.30
C GLN A 3 12.40 5.03 12.92
N CYS A 4 12.10 3.80 12.49
CA CYS A 4 12.49 3.30 11.18
C CYS A 4 11.71 4.02 10.07
N LEU A 5 10.41 4.23 10.26
CA LEU A 5 9.57 5.01 9.33
C LEU A 5 10.13 6.42 9.18
N ASN A 6 10.42 7.12 10.28
CA ASN A 6 11.01 8.46 10.26
C ASN A 6 12.31 8.52 9.46
N LYS A 7 13.22 7.56 9.69
CA LYS A 7 14.47 7.50 8.93
C LYS A 7 14.23 7.23 7.44
N ALA A 8 13.30 6.34 7.10
CA ALA A 8 12.97 6.02 5.72
C ALA A 8 12.31 7.20 4.99
N PHE A 9 11.41 7.95 5.65
CA PHE A 9 10.81 9.16 5.09
C PHE A 9 11.85 10.24 4.74
N LYS A 10 12.93 10.33 5.52
CA LYS A 10 14.05 11.25 5.24
C LYS A 10 14.91 10.80 4.05
N LEU A 11 14.86 9.53 3.66
CA LEU A 11 15.64 8.98 2.55
C LEU A 11 14.86 9.04 1.23
N ASP A 12 13.63 8.52 1.22
CA ASP A 12 12.75 8.52 0.05
C ASP A 12 11.28 8.47 0.51
N PRO A 13 10.60 9.62 0.62
CA PRO A 13 9.21 9.68 1.07
C PRO A 13 8.21 9.11 0.05
N THR A 14 8.62 8.94 -1.21
CA THR A 14 7.76 8.41 -2.28
C THR A 14 7.84 6.89 -2.42
N ASN A 15 8.68 6.23 -1.62
CA ASN A 15 8.94 4.82 -1.77
C ASN A 15 7.66 3.95 -1.59
N PRO A 16 7.30 3.09 -2.55
CA PRO A 16 6.10 2.26 -2.45
C PRO A 16 6.08 1.31 -1.23
N GLN A 17 7.24 0.78 -0.83
CA GLN A 17 7.31 -0.10 0.35
C GLN A 17 7.20 0.68 1.66
N LEU A 18 7.73 1.90 1.69
CA LEU A 18 7.54 2.81 2.82
C LEU A 18 6.06 3.16 2.98
N HIS A 19 5.35 3.44 1.90
CA HIS A 19 3.90 3.68 1.92
C HIS A 19 3.13 2.53 2.55
N VAL A 20 3.36 1.29 2.11
CA VAL A 20 2.72 0.10 2.70
C VAL A 20 3.05 -0.03 4.19
N ALA A 21 4.30 0.18 4.58
CA ALA A 21 4.70 0.11 5.99
C ALA A 21 4.04 1.20 6.86
N ALA A 22 3.92 2.41 6.33
CA ALA A 22 3.25 3.53 6.96
C ALA A 22 1.74 3.29 7.11
N ALA A 23 1.07 2.80 6.06
CA ALA A 23 -0.35 2.45 6.11
C ALA A 23 -0.63 1.31 7.11
N LYS A 24 0.21 0.27 7.14
CA LYS A 24 0.13 -0.80 8.15
C LYS A 24 0.29 -0.27 9.57
N TYR A 25 1.24 0.65 9.76
CA TYR A 25 1.42 1.31 11.05
C TYR A 25 0.18 2.08 11.47
N LEU A 26 -0.35 2.97 10.62
CA LEU A 26 -1.54 3.77 10.93
C LEU A 26 -2.79 2.90 11.16
N HIS A 27 -2.96 1.84 10.37
CA HIS A 27 -4.06 0.90 10.55
C HIS A 27 -3.97 0.17 11.88
N PHE A 28 -2.79 -0.34 12.26
CA PHE A 28 -2.58 -0.95 13.57
C PHE A 28 -2.78 0.07 14.70
N TYR A 29 -2.22 1.27 14.54
CA TYR A 29 -2.27 2.33 15.52
C TYR A 29 -3.71 2.72 15.87
N ALA A 30 -4.58 2.86 14.86
CA ALA A 30 -5.98 3.20 15.06
C ALA A 30 -6.79 2.11 15.81
N ASN A 31 -6.32 0.86 15.81
CA ASN A 31 -7.01 -0.28 16.44
C ASN A 31 -6.38 -0.70 17.77
N ALA A 32 -5.21 -0.17 18.13
CA ALA A 32 -4.49 -0.53 19.34
C ALA A 32 -4.82 0.43 20.50
N HIS A 33 -4.92 -0.10 21.71
CA HIS A 33 -4.97 0.71 22.93
C HIS A 33 -3.55 0.99 23.40
N PHE A 34 -3.15 2.26 23.40
CA PHE A 34 -1.89 2.71 23.99
C PHE A 34 -2.18 3.56 25.23
N GLU A 35 -1.56 3.21 26.35
CA GLU A 35 -1.71 3.92 27.61
C GLU A 35 -0.35 4.32 28.20
N GLY A 36 -0.38 5.29 29.10
CA GLY A 36 0.81 5.80 29.80
C GLY A 36 1.79 6.52 28.87
N THR A 37 3.01 6.73 29.37
CA THR A 37 4.05 7.53 28.71
C THR A 37 4.42 7.05 27.31
N VAL A 38 4.33 5.74 27.06
CA VAL A 38 4.61 5.17 25.73
C VAL A 38 3.50 5.54 24.74
N GLY A 39 2.25 5.57 25.18
CA GLY A 39 1.12 5.99 24.35
C GLY A 39 1.18 7.48 24.00
N GLU A 40 1.50 8.33 24.97
CA GLU A 40 1.69 9.77 24.73
C GLU A 40 2.81 10.04 23.71
N LEU A 41 3.95 9.34 23.86
CA LEU A 41 5.06 9.47 22.92
C LEU A 41 4.69 8.94 21.53
N ALA A 42 3.95 7.82 21.45
CA ALA A 42 3.49 7.28 20.17
C ALA A 42 2.52 8.25 19.48
N HIS A 43 1.59 8.87 20.20
CA HIS A 43 0.71 9.92 19.69
C HIS A 43 1.50 11.09 19.12
N GLN A 44 2.40 11.67 19.92
CA GLN A 44 3.20 12.84 19.49
C GLN A 44 4.04 12.53 18.24
N LEU A 45 4.71 11.38 18.21
CA LEU A 45 5.53 11.00 17.06
C LEU A 45 4.70 10.67 15.82
N THR A 46 3.48 10.15 15.99
CA THR A 46 2.55 9.92 14.88
C THR A 46 2.09 11.23 14.27
N ASP A 47 1.70 12.20 15.10
CA ASP A 47 1.28 13.53 14.62
C ASP A 47 2.42 14.26 13.89
N ILE A 48 3.67 14.09 14.33
CA ILE A 48 4.85 14.65 13.65
C ILE A 48 5.08 14.00 12.29
N LEU A 49 4.91 12.68 12.18
CA LEU A 49 5.18 11.93 10.95
C LEU A 49 4.04 12.02 9.92
N PHE A 50 2.81 12.19 10.39
CA PHE A 50 1.61 12.17 9.56
C PHE A 50 0.73 13.41 9.80
N PRO A 51 1.24 14.62 9.54
CA PRO A 51 0.52 15.86 9.86
C PRO A 51 -0.80 15.99 9.07
N ASP A 52 -0.81 15.52 7.82
CA ASP A 52 -1.91 15.71 6.88
C ASP A 52 -2.77 14.45 6.67
N SER A 53 -2.45 13.33 7.32
CA SER A 53 -3.13 12.04 7.07
C SER A 53 -3.28 11.25 8.35
N LYS A 54 -4.40 11.46 9.04
CA LYS A 54 -4.70 10.83 10.33
C LYS A 54 -5.20 9.38 10.21
N SER A 55 -5.46 8.91 8.99
CA SER A 55 -5.88 7.54 8.75
C SER A 55 -5.10 6.91 7.61
N ALA A 56 -4.95 5.58 7.68
CA ALA A 56 -4.35 4.80 6.60
C ALA A 56 -5.17 4.91 5.29
N SER A 57 -6.48 5.16 5.37
CA SER A 57 -7.36 5.39 4.22
C SER A 57 -7.01 6.69 3.50
N ASP A 58 -6.91 7.80 4.24
CA ASP A 58 -6.57 9.11 3.68
C ASP A 58 -5.16 9.09 3.08
N LEU A 59 -4.21 8.46 3.78
CA LEU A 59 -2.85 8.27 3.29
C LEU A 59 -2.86 7.51 1.95
N ASN A 60 -3.64 6.42 1.84
CA ASN A 60 -3.70 5.63 0.62
C ASN A 60 -4.38 6.38 -0.55
N ALA A 61 -5.44 7.14 -0.26
CA ALA A 61 -6.13 7.94 -1.25
C ALA A 61 -5.22 9.03 -1.85
N LYS A 62 -4.46 9.73 -0.99
CA LYS A 62 -3.47 10.72 -1.42
C LYS A 62 -2.32 10.08 -2.20
N PHE A 63 -1.76 8.99 -1.69
CA PHE A 63 -0.67 8.30 -2.40
C PHE A 63 -1.10 7.80 -3.78
N LYS A 64 -2.35 7.36 -3.92
CA LYS A 64 -2.95 6.99 -5.20
C LYS A 64 -3.03 8.18 -6.15
N SER A 65 -3.49 9.35 -5.72
CA SER A 65 -3.57 10.53 -6.60
C SER A 65 -2.21 11.04 -7.04
N ASP A 66 -1.23 11.01 -6.14
CA ASP A 66 0.10 11.60 -6.37
C ASP A 66 0.96 10.71 -7.30
N HIS A 67 0.64 9.41 -7.39
CA HIS A 67 1.43 8.42 -8.14
C HIS A 67 0.61 7.60 -9.15
N LEU A 68 -0.41 8.21 -9.74
CA LEU A 68 -1.34 7.54 -10.66
C LEU A 68 -0.64 6.78 -11.78
N ASN A 69 0.49 7.24 -12.32
CA ASN A 69 1.10 6.64 -13.53
C ASN A 69 2.27 5.69 -13.23
N SER A 70 2.42 5.18 -12.01
CA SER A 70 3.55 4.30 -11.66
C SER A 70 3.09 2.93 -11.16
N LEU A 71 3.48 1.86 -11.85
CA LEU A 71 3.09 0.50 -11.49
C LEU A 71 3.51 0.11 -10.06
N PRO A 72 4.78 0.31 -9.62
CA PRO A 72 5.16 0.04 -8.22
C PRO A 72 4.26 0.71 -7.19
N HIS A 73 3.82 1.94 -7.44
CA HIS A 73 2.96 2.69 -6.54
C HIS A 73 1.53 2.17 -6.59
N ARG A 74 1.00 1.80 -7.78
CA ARG A 74 -0.30 1.15 -7.92
C ARG A 74 -0.36 -0.19 -7.17
N LEU A 75 0.72 -0.98 -7.20
CA LEU A 75 0.83 -2.22 -6.43
C LEU A 75 0.76 -1.95 -4.93
N ALA A 76 1.51 -0.95 -4.43
CA ALA A 76 1.45 -0.56 -3.03
C ALA A 76 0.04 -0.09 -2.60
N VAL A 77 -0.64 0.71 -3.44
CA VAL A 77 -2.03 1.14 -3.20
C VAL A 77 -2.98 -0.04 -3.11
N ALA A 78 -2.83 -1.02 -4.00
CA ALA A 78 -3.66 -2.21 -4.01
C ALA A 78 -3.46 -3.06 -2.74
N GLU A 79 -2.21 -3.26 -2.30
CA GLU A 79 -1.94 -3.97 -1.05
C GLU A 79 -2.61 -3.28 0.15
N VAL A 80 -2.57 -1.94 0.19
CA VAL A 80 -3.23 -1.18 1.26
C VAL A 80 -4.75 -1.22 1.15
N ASN A 81 -5.35 -1.25 -0.06
CA ASN A 81 -6.80 -1.42 -0.19
C ASN A 81 -7.27 -2.74 0.44
N ILE A 82 -6.56 -3.85 0.20
CA ILE A 82 -6.88 -5.15 0.78
C ILE A 82 -6.70 -5.15 2.30
N LEU A 83 -5.65 -4.47 2.79
CA LEU A 83 -5.43 -4.30 4.23
C LEU A 83 -6.60 -3.56 4.90
N LEU A 84 -7.09 -2.49 4.29
CA LEU A 84 -8.15 -1.64 4.85
C LEU A 84 -9.53 -2.28 4.75
N ASP A 85 -9.82 -2.93 3.62
CA ASP A 85 -11.07 -3.62 3.38
C ASP A 85 -10.84 -4.86 2.51
N ALA A 86 -10.82 -6.03 3.14
CA ALA A 86 -10.70 -7.31 2.46
C ALA A 86 -11.86 -7.59 1.49
N LYS A 87 -13.05 -6.97 1.69
CA LYS A 87 -14.19 -7.12 0.78
C LYS A 87 -14.00 -6.37 -0.53
N SER A 88 -13.05 -5.43 -0.57
CA SER A 88 -12.68 -4.68 -1.78
C SER A 88 -11.80 -5.47 -2.75
N ALA A 89 -11.57 -6.77 -2.50
CA ALA A 89 -10.67 -7.61 -3.29
C ALA A 89 -10.99 -7.57 -4.78
N ASP A 90 -12.24 -7.83 -5.17
CA ASP A 90 -12.62 -7.87 -6.60
C ASP A 90 -12.47 -6.51 -7.28
N LEU A 91 -12.80 -5.42 -6.58
CA LEU A 91 -12.59 -4.06 -7.05
C LEU A 91 -11.10 -3.76 -7.26
N THR A 92 -10.26 -4.20 -6.32
CA THR A 92 -8.82 -4.00 -6.35
C THR A 92 -8.16 -4.81 -7.46
N LYS A 93 -8.55 -6.09 -7.63
CA LYS A 93 -8.11 -6.95 -8.74
C LYS A 93 -8.45 -6.33 -10.09
N ASN A 94 -9.71 -5.96 -10.29
CA ASN A 94 -10.17 -5.35 -11.54
C ASN A 94 -9.43 -4.04 -11.85
N TRP A 95 -9.17 -3.22 -10.82
CA TRP A 95 -8.40 -1.99 -10.98
C TRP A 95 -6.93 -2.24 -11.34
N LEU A 96 -6.28 -3.25 -10.73
CA LEU A 96 -4.92 -3.65 -11.06
C LEU A 96 -4.82 -4.19 -12.50
N LEU A 97 -5.78 -5.01 -12.93
CA LEU A 97 -5.80 -5.55 -14.28
C LEU A 97 -5.97 -4.44 -15.33
N LYS A 98 -6.94 -3.54 -15.13
CA LYS A 98 -7.13 -2.37 -16.00
C LYS A 98 -5.93 -1.43 -15.99
N SER A 99 -5.18 -1.41 -14.89
CA SER A 99 -3.99 -0.58 -14.78
C SER A 99 -2.87 -1.02 -15.71
N LEU A 100 -2.75 -2.32 -15.98
CA LEU A 100 -1.74 -2.86 -16.90
C LEU A 100 -2.04 -2.51 -18.36
N ASP A 101 -3.30 -2.21 -18.68
CA ASP A 101 -3.77 -1.84 -20.01
C ASP A 101 -3.65 -0.31 -20.26
N ASP A 102 -3.06 0.46 -19.34
CA ASP A 102 -2.90 1.92 -19.42
C ASP A 102 -1.58 2.32 -20.07
N ASP A 103 -1.63 2.92 -21.25
CA ASP A 103 -0.45 3.36 -22.03
C ASP A 103 0.42 4.40 -21.31
N LYS A 104 -0.12 5.10 -20.32
CA LYS A 104 0.62 6.09 -19.53
C LYS A 104 1.33 5.47 -18.34
N LEU A 105 1.21 4.16 -18.13
CA LEU A 105 1.82 3.47 -17.02
C LEU A 105 3.34 3.35 -17.19
N HIS A 106 4.06 3.78 -16.17
CA HIS A 106 5.51 3.67 -16.10
C HIS A 106 5.96 2.63 -15.07
N GLY A 107 7.20 2.18 -15.24
CA GLY A 107 7.81 1.20 -14.34
C GLY A 107 7.37 -0.24 -14.59
N VAL A 108 6.82 -0.55 -15.77
CA VAL A 108 6.57 -1.92 -16.21
C VAL A 108 7.91 -2.56 -16.60
N THR A 109 8.49 -3.28 -15.65
CA THR A 109 9.76 -4.00 -15.80
C THR A 109 9.59 -5.46 -15.37
N LEU A 110 10.56 -6.32 -15.71
CA LEU A 110 10.55 -7.72 -15.23
C LEU A 110 10.47 -7.80 -13.70
N LYS A 111 11.22 -6.94 -13.00
CA LYS A 111 11.24 -6.88 -11.54
C LYS A 111 9.87 -6.55 -10.95
N THR A 112 9.14 -5.62 -11.55
CA THR A 112 7.80 -5.24 -11.08
C THR A 112 6.74 -6.27 -11.46
N ALA A 113 6.91 -6.97 -12.59
CA ALA A 113 6.07 -8.10 -12.96
C ALA A 113 6.26 -9.27 -11.97
N GLU A 114 7.50 -9.55 -11.57
CA GLU A 114 7.81 -10.52 -10.51
C GLU A 114 7.19 -10.11 -9.16
N GLN A 115 7.24 -8.83 -8.81
CA GLN A 115 6.59 -8.31 -7.60
C GLN A 115 5.06 -8.50 -7.65
N LEU A 116 4.43 -8.23 -8.79
CA LEU A 116 3.01 -8.48 -9.00
C LEU A 116 2.68 -9.96 -8.85
N TYR A 117 3.42 -10.84 -9.53
CA TYR A 117 3.23 -12.29 -9.45
C TYR A 117 3.37 -12.82 -8.02
N ASN A 118 4.44 -12.44 -7.31
CA ASN A 118 4.63 -12.80 -5.91
C ASN A 118 3.50 -12.23 -5.04
N GLY A 119 3.04 -11.00 -5.30
CA GLY A 119 1.93 -10.42 -4.57
C GLY A 119 0.61 -11.18 -4.77
N ILE A 120 0.37 -11.71 -5.97
CA ILE A 120 -0.76 -12.61 -6.25
C ILE A 120 -0.59 -13.93 -5.49
N LEU A 121 0.58 -14.57 -5.61
CA LEU A 121 0.88 -15.87 -4.99
C LEU A 121 0.72 -15.84 -3.46
N TYR A 122 1.20 -14.77 -2.82
CA TYR A 122 1.14 -14.60 -1.36
C TYR A 122 -0.13 -13.86 -0.89
N GLY A 123 -1.12 -13.64 -1.76
CA GLY A 123 -2.42 -13.07 -1.39
C GLY A 123 -2.41 -11.59 -1.00
N LYS A 124 -1.36 -10.84 -1.34
CA LYS A 124 -1.24 -9.39 -1.04
C LYS A 124 -2.32 -8.55 -1.72
N PHE A 125 -2.86 -9.04 -2.83
CA PHE A 125 -3.90 -8.38 -3.61
C PHE A 125 -5.24 -9.14 -3.53
N GLY A 126 -5.49 -9.84 -2.42
CA GLY A 126 -6.60 -10.77 -2.24
C GLY A 126 -6.25 -12.18 -2.72
N VAL A 127 -7.15 -13.14 -2.53
CA VAL A 127 -6.99 -14.52 -3.01
C VAL A 127 -7.40 -14.61 -4.48
N TRP A 128 -6.50 -15.10 -5.32
CA TRP A 128 -6.75 -15.29 -6.75
C TRP A 128 -7.01 -16.77 -7.03
N THR A 129 -8.01 -17.08 -7.85
CA THR A 129 -8.29 -18.45 -8.30
C THR A 129 -7.34 -18.84 -9.43
N ALA A 130 -7.16 -20.14 -9.64
CA ALA A 130 -6.33 -20.64 -10.75
C ALA A 130 -6.82 -20.16 -12.12
N ASP A 131 -8.13 -20.00 -12.29
CA ASP A 131 -8.76 -19.49 -13.52
C ASP A 131 -8.46 -18.00 -13.75
N GLU A 132 -8.48 -17.18 -12.69
CA GLU A 132 -8.12 -15.76 -12.75
C GLU A 132 -6.65 -15.54 -13.14
N VAL A 133 -5.76 -16.45 -12.72
CA VAL A 133 -4.33 -16.38 -13.03
C VAL A 133 -4.02 -16.86 -14.45
N SER A 134 -4.74 -17.86 -14.95
CA SER A 134 -4.50 -18.50 -16.25
C SER A 134 -5.12 -17.76 -17.44
N ALA A 135 -6.24 -17.04 -17.24
CA ALA A 135 -6.97 -16.34 -18.30
C ALA A 135 -6.22 -15.18 -19.00
N ARG A 136 -5.00 -14.84 -18.57
CA ARG A 136 -4.16 -13.78 -19.17
C ARG A 136 -2.72 -14.21 -19.50
N MET A 137 -2.35 -15.48 -19.32
CA MET A 137 -1.03 -16.00 -19.74
C MET A 137 -1.06 -16.69 -21.11
N SER A 138 -2.21 -16.70 -21.78
CA SER A 138 -2.43 -17.17 -23.18
C SER A 138 -2.65 -15.99 -24.12
#